data_AF-A0A7W5LRU9-F1
#
_entry.id   AF-A0A7W5LRU9-F1
#
_cell.length_a   1.000
_cell.length_b   1.000
_cell.length_c   1.000
_cell.angle_alpha   90.00
_cell.angle_beta   90.00
_cell.angle_gamma   90.00
#
_symmetry.space_group_name_H-M   'P 1'
#
loop_
_entity.id
_entity.type
_entity.pdbx_description
1 polymer ?
#
loop_
_entity_poly.entity_id
_entity_poly.type
_entity_poly.pdbx_seq_one_letter_code
_entity_poly.pdbx_strand_id
1 'polypeptide(L)'
;MVSLTTTTIRSVTGAALFAAIALTLSGCNEKKEETVEVIRPVKVVEIAQADTTRKLDYSGSVRARTDMNLGFRVNGKIVERKVDIGEKVKPGDVLARIDSTDYVLAVRRSQADLDSAEKQVQTTELARNRAQQLFDKNVAPKSQLEQAELSYDQAVSTRDSAVSALAEAKNQVAYTDLTSDMNGIVTTINADVGQVVGSGTPVITVAVDGEKEVQIAVPEMDIAQFKVGKDVKARFWSDDALVLDGKVREVSGSADAQSRTFAVRVSLPNDPRVLLGMTATIEAQADNTQPYVSIPLSALAEKDGQQIVWLVDRSAGTVHSRGIKVADFADDGVRVADGLKTGDVVVAAGTQFMTENMKVKVPNAQQASAETNGSAAAAADIVR
;
A
#
# COMPACT_ATOMS: atom_id res chain seq x y z
N MET A 1 -51.16 78.06 72.68
CA MET A 1 -50.15 77.14 73.24
C MET A 1 -49.10 76.92 72.15
N VAL A 2 -47.95 77.62 72.18
CA VAL A 2 -46.68 77.29 72.89
C VAL A 2 -45.88 76.25 72.06
N SER A 3 -44.83 76.65 71.33
CA SER A 3 -43.39 76.78 71.76
C SER A 3 -42.61 75.49 71.39
N LEU A 4 -41.32 75.46 71.05
CA LEU A 4 -40.20 76.27 71.55
C LEU A 4 -39.21 76.80 70.47
N THR A 5 -38.65 77.95 70.83
CA THR A 5 -37.50 78.76 70.34
C THR A 5 -36.29 77.94 69.83
N THR A 6 -35.36 78.45 68.98
CA THR A 6 -34.44 79.58 69.27
C THR A 6 -33.56 79.95 68.03
N THR A 7 -33.55 81.24 67.63
CA THR A 7 -32.41 82.16 67.26
C THR A 7 -31.34 81.74 66.21
N THR A 8 -31.34 82.23 64.95
CA THR A 8 -30.70 83.44 64.30
C THR A 8 -29.16 83.60 64.45
N ILE A 9 -28.39 83.86 63.37
CA ILE A 9 -28.01 85.23 62.89
C ILE A 9 -27.51 85.23 61.41
N ARG A 10 -28.07 86.16 60.63
CA ARG A 10 -27.61 86.95 59.46
C ARG A 10 -26.36 86.55 58.66
N SER A 11 -26.49 86.56 57.32
CA SER A 11 -25.86 87.59 56.47
C SER A 11 -26.32 87.50 55.01
N VAL A 12 -26.64 88.67 54.47
CA VAL A 12 -27.25 88.93 53.16
C VAL A 12 -26.12 89.00 52.12
N THR A 13 -25.79 87.88 51.47
CA THR A 13 -24.90 87.83 50.28
C THR A 13 -25.16 86.62 49.36
N GLY A 14 -26.20 85.80 49.62
CA GLY A 14 -26.41 84.51 48.94
C GLY A 14 -27.25 84.52 47.66
N ALA A 15 -27.98 85.59 47.35
CA ALA A 15 -28.95 85.59 46.24
C ALA A 15 -28.35 85.96 44.87
N ALA A 16 -27.17 86.59 44.83
CA ALA A 16 -26.48 86.93 43.58
C ALA A 16 -25.51 85.83 43.09
N LEU A 17 -25.11 84.90 43.96
CA LEU A 17 -24.16 83.82 43.63
C LEU A 17 -24.87 82.55 43.11
N PHE A 18 -26.14 82.35 43.45
CA PHE A 18 -26.94 81.21 42.95
C PHE A 18 -27.53 81.44 41.55
N ALA A 19 -27.75 82.70 41.14
CA ALA A 19 -28.18 83.04 39.79
C ALA A 19 -27.04 83.01 38.76
N ALA A 20 -25.78 83.14 39.20
CA ALA A 20 -24.59 83.06 38.34
C ALA A 20 -24.11 81.62 38.07
N ILE A 21 -24.51 80.65 38.92
CA ILE A 21 -24.18 79.21 38.74
C ILE A 21 -25.23 78.48 37.89
N ALA A 22 -26.45 79.03 37.75
CA ALA A 22 -27.49 78.48 36.89
C ALA A 22 -27.27 78.78 35.39
N LEU A 23 -26.41 79.75 35.03
CA LEU A 23 -26.08 80.07 33.63
C LEU A 23 -24.83 79.35 33.09
N THR A 24 -24.10 78.60 33.92
CA THR A 24 -22.89 77.86 33.49
C THR A 24 -23.15 76.39 33.16
N LEU A 25 -24.41 75.91 33.17
CA LEU A 25 -24.78 74.52 32.82
C LEU A 25 -25.46 74.35 31.45
N SER A 26 -25.67 75.43 30.67
CA SER A 26 -26.22 75.33 29.30
C SER A 26 -25.11 75.29 28.24
N GLY A 27 -24.17 74.37 28.39
CA GLY A 27 -22.95 74.33 27.57
C GLY A 27 -22.29 72.97 27.42
N CYS A 28 -23.07 71.88 27.30
CA CYS A 28 -22.61 70.61 26.73
C CYS A 28 -23.77 69.96 25.98
N ASN A 29 -24.01 70.42 24.75
CA ASN A 29 -24.76 69.65 23.77
C ASN A 29 -23.76 68.66 23.15
N GLU A 30 -23.58 67.51 23.82
CA GLU A 30 -22.83 66.40 23.25
C GLU A 30 -23.68 65.85 22.10
N LYS A 31 -23.35 66.32 20.90
CA LYS A 31 -23.87 65.82 19.65
C LYS A 31 -23.65 64.31 19.69
N LYS A 32 -24.75 63.56 19.86
CA LYS A 32 -24.76 62.11 19.69
C LYS A 32 -24.26 61.87 18.27
N GLU A 33 -22.98 61.57 18.14
CA GLU A 33 -22.41 61.13 16.88
C GLU A 33 -23.26 59.93 16.48
N GLU A 34 -24.02 60.11 15.40
CA GLU A 34 -24.48 58.98 14.62
C GLU A 34 -23.22 58.19 14.33
N THR A 35 -23.09 57.03 14.99
CA THR A 35 -22.08 56.05 14.68
C THR A 35 -22.27 55.73 13.21
N VAL A 36 -21.49 56.39 12.36
CA VAL A 36 -21.40 56.07 10.94
C VAL A 36 -21.08 54.60 10.93
N GLU A 37 -22.04 53.79 10.50
CA GLU A 37 -21.94 52.34 10.47
C GLU A 37 -20.76 52.03 9.53
N VAL A 38 -19.56 51.84 10.10
CA VAL A 38 -18.34 51.63 9.33
C VAL A 38 -18.48 50.25 8.69
N ILE A 39 -18.97 50.22 7.46
CA ILE A 39 -19.13 48.98 6.69
C ILE A 39 -17.72 48.45 6.40
N ARG A 40 -17.30 47.43 7.15
CA ARG A 40 -15.96 46.85 7.03
C ARG A 40 -15.92 45.87 5.86
N PRO A 41 -14.90 45.93 4.99
CA PRO A 41 -14.67 44.89 4.01
C PRO A 41 -14.23 43.61 4.72
N VAL A 42 -14.82 42.48 4.34
CA VAL A 42 -14.50 41.17 4.92
C VAL A 42 -13.98 40.23 3.84
N LYS A 43 -12.95 39.45 4.17
CA LYS A 43 -12.52 38.35 3.30
C LYS A 43 -13.51 37.21 3.46
N VAL A 44 -14.01 36.69 2.35
CA VAL A 44 -14.98 35.58 2.35
C VAL A 44 -14.43 34.40 1.58
N VAL A 45 -14.90 33.21 1.94
CA VAL A 45 -14.71 31.96 1.20
C VAL A 45 -16.09 31.39 0.92
N GLU A 46 -16.34 31.03 -0.34
CA GLU A 46 -17.53 30.30 -0.72
C GLU A 46 -17.29 28.81 -0.53
N ILE A 47 -18.23 28.14 0.14
CA ILE A 47 -18.15 26.71 0.42
C ILE A 47 -18.35 25.95 -0.89
N ALA A 48 -17.23 25.43 -1.41
CA ALA A 48 -17.22 24.48 -2.50
C ALA A 48 -17.91 23.16 -2.09
N GLN A 49 -18.27 22.35 -3.09
CA GLN A 49 -18.77 21.01 -2.83
C GLN A 49 -17.71 20.22 -2.06
N ALA A 50 -18.10 19.62 -0.94
CA ALA A 50 -17.20 18.81 -0.13
C ALA A 50 -16.62 17.67 -0.98
N ASP A 51 -15.31 17.44 -0.88
CA ASP A 51 -14.65 16.36 -1.59
C ASP A 51 -15.23 15.01 -1.16
N THR A 52 -15.97 14.40 -2.07
CA THR A 52 -16.61 13.09 -1.89
C THR A 52 -15.62 11.95 -2.06
N THR A 53 -14.38 12.24 -2.43
CA THR A 53 -13.32 11.24 -2.64
C THR A 53 -12.08 11.62 -1.85
N ARG A 54 -11.57 10.67 -1.06
CA ARG A 54 -10.25 10.78 -0.43
C ARG A 54 -9.21 10.04 -1.26
N LYS A 55 -8.01 10.61 -1.36
CA LYS A 55 -6.86 9.96 -1.99
C LYS A 55 -6.14 9.09 -0.96
N LEU A 56 -5.83 7.85 -1.33
CA LEU A 56 -5.06 6.91 -0.54
C LEU A 56 -3.76 6.62 -1.26
N ASP A 57 -2.64 6.92 -0.61
CA ASP A 57 -1.31 6.73 -1.16
C ASP A 57 -0.54 5.75 -0.27
N TYR A 58 -0.15 4.60 -0.84
CA TYR A 58 0.66 3.59 -0.13
C TYR A 58 1.92 3.26 -0.90
N SER A 59 3.05 3.34 -0.21
CA SER A 59 4.33 2.90 -0.75
C SER A 59 4.45 1.38 -0.69
N GLY A 60 5.06 0.81 -1.71
CA GLY A 60 5.35 -0.60 -1.82
C GLY A 60 6.55 -0.85 -2.72
N SER A 61 6.88 -2.12 -2.90
CA SER A 61 7.98 -2.54 -3.77
C SER A 61 7.49 -3.37 -4.94
N VAL A 62 8.15 -3.19 -6.08
CA VAL A 62 7.94 -4.00 -7.28
C VAL A 62 8.52 -5.39 -7.04
N ARG A 63 7.69 -6.41 -7.24
CA ARG A 63 8.05 -7.82 -7.19
C ARG A 63 7.67 -8.50 -8.50
N ALA A 64 8.31 -9.61 -8.79
CA ALA A 64 7.83 -10.47 -9.85
C ALA A 64 6.52 -11.11 -9.40
N ARG A 65 5.65 -11.41 -10.36
CA ARG A 65 4.42 -12.16 -10.05
C ARG A 65 4.72 -13.52 -9.43
N THR A 66 5.83 -14.14 -9.82
CA THR A 66 6.24 -15.45 -9.33
C THR A 66 7.74 -15.46 -9.08
N ASP A 67 8.12 -15.85 -7.86
CA ASP A 67 9.50 -16.17 -7.49
C ASP A 67 9.64 -17.69 -7.35
N MET A 68 10.67 -18.25 -7.96
CA MET A 68 11.01 -19.66 -7.87
C MET A 68 12.18 -19.84 -6.91
N ASN A 69 11.92 -20.52 -5.80
CA ASN A 69 12.96 -20.94 -4.88
C ASN A 69 13.51 -22.30 -5.35
N LEU A 70 14.65 -22.28 -6.03
CA LEU A 70 15.29 -23.44 -6.62
C LEU A 70 16.25 -24.08 -5.61
N GLY A 71 16.07 -25.38 -5.38
CA GLY A 71 16.90 -26.19 -4.49
C GLY A 71 17.17 -27.56 -5.08
N PHE A 72 18.25 -28.20 -4.64
CA PHE A 72 18.58 -29.55 -5.11
C PHE A 72 17.56 -30.56 -4.61
N ARG A 73 17.26 -31.57 -5.43
CA ARG A 73 16.35 -32.67 -5.04
C ARG A 73 17.06 -33.78 -4.27
N VAL A 74 18.39 -33.73 -4.23
CA VAL A 74 19.26 -34.64 -3.49
C VAL A 74 20.23 -33.82 -2.63
N ASN A 75 20.74 -34.40 -1.55
CA ASN A 75 21.67 -33.72 -0.65
C ASN A 75 23.11 -33.74 -1.18
N GLY A 76 23.88 -32.72 -0.85
CA GLY A 76 25.30 -32.71 -1.22
C GLY A 76 25.98 -31.38 -0.95
N LYS A 77 27.28 -31.36 -1.18
CA LYS A 77 28.10 -30.15 -1.07
C LYS A 77 28.11 -29.42 -2.41
N ILE A 78 27.82 -28.13 -2.41
CA ILE A 78 27.90 -27.29 -3.60
C ILE A 78 29.38 -27.19 -4.03
N VAL A 79 29.68 -27.60 -5.26
CA VAL A 79 31.04 -27.56 -5.82
C VAL A 79 31.23 -26.44 -6.84
N GLU A 80 30.13 -26.00 -7.46
CA GLU A 80 30.17 -25.01 -8.53
C GLU A 80 28.89 -24.18 -8.50
N ARG A 81 29.03 -22.86 -8.71
CA ARG A 81 27.93 -21.93 -8.99
C ARG A 81 28.23 -21.25 -10.31
N LYS A 82 27.26 -21.26 -11.22
CA LYS A 82 27.44 -20.81 -12.62
C LYS A 82 26.73 -19.50 -12.95
N VAL A 83 25.95 -18.96 -12.01
CA VAL A 83 25.17 -17.74 -12.21
C VAL A 83 25.36 -16.76 -11.06
N ASP A 84 25.32 -15.47 -11.38
CA ASP A 84 25.37 -14.37 -10.40
C ASP A 84 24.02 -13.64 -10.27
N ILE A 85 23.87 -12.84 -9.21
CA ILE A 85 22.67 -12.02 -9.01
C ILE A 85 22.53 -11.02 -10.16
N GLY A 86 21.33 -10.92 -10.73
CA GLY A 86 21.00 -10.08 -11.87
C GLY A 86 21.17 -10.76 -13.24
N GLU A 87 21.71 -11.98 -13.29
CA GLU A 87 21.84 -12.72 -14.53
C GLU A 87 20.50 -13.30 -15.00
N LYS A 88 20.30 -13.31 -16.32
CA LYS A 88 19.12 -13.92 -16.96
C LYS A 88 19.36 -15.40 -17.22
N VAL A 89 18.39 -16.22 -16.87
CA VAL A 89 18.43 -17.67 -17.02
C VAL A 89 17.29 -18.16 -17.89
N LYS A 90 17.50 -19.27 -18.58
CA LYS A 90 16.53 -19.94 -19.44
C LYS A 90 16.23 -21.36 -18.94
N PRO A 91 15.11 -21.96 -19.36
CA PRO A 91 14.85 -23.37 -19.10
C PRO A 91 16.01 -24.27 -19.53
N GLY A 92 16.49 -25.11 -18.61
CA GLY A 92 17.62 -26.03 -18.82
C GLY A 92 19.00 -25.48 -18.48
N ASP A 93 19.13 -24.19 -18.16
CA ASP A 93 20.41 -23.62 -17.75
C ASP A 93 20.82 -24.17 -16.37
N VAL A 94 22.06 -24.66 -16.26
CA VAL A 94 22.62 -25.16 -15.00
C VAL A 94 23.09 -23.97 -14.15
N LEU A 95 22.46 -23.78 -13.00
CA LEU A 95 22.70 -22.66 -12.09
C LEU A 95 23.78 -22.98 -11.05
N ALA A 96 23.75 -24.21 -10.53
CA ALA A 96 24.71 -24.70 -9.54
C ALA A 96 24.85 -26.22 -9.63
N ARG A 97 25.95 -26.75 -9.08
CA ARG A 97 26.20 -28.18 -9.00
C ARG A 97 26.64 -28.60 -7.62
N ILE A 98 26.22 -29.79 -7.21
CA ILE A 98 26.77 -30.49 -6.05
C ILE A 98 27.75 -31.58 -6.48
N ASP A 99 28.55 -32.04 -5.53
CA ASP A 99 29.43 -33.19 -5.71
C ASP A 99 28.60 -34.44 -6.09
N SER A 100 28.84 -34.93 -7.31
CA SER A 100 28.10 -36.06 -7.89
C SER A 100 28.79 -37.41 -7.70
N THR A 101 29.95 -37.44 -7.03
CA THR A 101 30.82 -38.63 -6.96
C THR A 101 30.07 -39.88 -6.48
N ASP A 102 29.37 -39.78 -5.35
CA ASP A 102 28.64 -40.92 -4.77
C ASP A 102 27.46 -41.35 -5.65
N TYR A 103 26.78 -40.40 -6.30
CA TYR A 103 25.66 -40.68 -7.21
C TYR A 103 26.13 -41.37 -8.48
N VAL A 104 27.28 -40.97 -9.04
CA VAL A 104 27.90 -41.64 -10.19
C VAL A 104 28.34 -43.06 -9.83
N LEU A 105 28.86 -43.27 -8.62
CA LEU A 105 29.17 -44.61 -8.13
C LEU A 105 27.92 -45.48 -7.97
N ALA A 106 26.80 -44.91 -7.51
CA ALA A 106 25.52 -45.60 -7.43
C ALA A 106 25.02 -46.04 -8.82
N VAL A 107 25.13 -45.18 -9.85
CA VAL A 107 24.80 -45.55 -11.23
C VAL A 107 25.64 -46.73 -11.72
N ARG A 108 26.96 -46.73 -11.46
CA ARG A 108 27.84 -47.85 -11.85
C ARG A 108 27.44 -49.15 -11.16
N ARG A 109 27.09 -49.10 -9.87
CA ARG A 109 26.59 -50.27 -9.14
C ARG A 109 25.30 -50.80 -9.76
N SER A 110 24.30 -49.95 -9.97
CA SER A 110 23.01 -50.37 -10.56
C SER A 110 23.17 -50.90 -11.99
N GLN A 111 24.14 -50.39 -12.76
CA GLN A 111 24.46 -50.92 -14.07
C GLN A 111 25.03 -52.35 -13.97
N ALA A 112 25.95 -52.61 -13.04
CA ALA A 112 26.50 -53.95 -12.82
C ALA A 112 25.41 -54.94 -12.35
N ASP A 113 24.49 -54.48 -11.50
CA ASP A 113 23.35 -55.29 -11.04
C ASP A 113 22.41 -55.64 -12.22
N LEU A 114 22.16 -54.70 -13.13
CA LEU A 114 21.42 -54.96 -14.37
C LEU A 114 22.14 -55.97 -15.26
N ASP A 115 23.43 -55.78 -15.50
CA ASP A 115 24.23 -56.69 -16.33
C ASP A 115 24.19 -58.13 -15.77
N SER A 116 24.27 -58.27 -14.44
CA SER A 116 24.14 -59.56 -13.74
C SER A 116 22.74 -60.18 -13.94
N ALA A 117 21.67 -59.39 -13.77
CA ALA A 117 20.30 -59.85 -13.96
C ALA A 117 20.03 -60.27 -15.42
N GLU A 118 20.56 -59.55 -16.40
CA GLU A 118 20.47 -59.93 -17.82
C GLU A 118 21.16 -61.27 -18.10
N LYS A 119 22.31 -61.54 -17.48
CA LYS A 119 22.98 -62.84 -17.59
C LYS A 119 22.18 -63.96 -16.94
N GLN A 120 21.47 -63.67 -15.84
CA GLN A 120 20.57 -64.64 -15.22
C GLN A 120 19.36 -64.96 -16.12
N VAL A 121 18.78 -63.95 -16.79
CA VAL A 121 17.72 -64.16 -17.80
C VAL A 121 18.24 -65.05 -18.93
N GLN A 122 19.42 -64.77 -19.49
CA GLN A 122 20.02 -65.59 -20.55
C GLN A 122 20.21 -67.06 -20.11
N THR A 123 20.66 -67.28 -18.87
CA THR A 123 20.89 -68.62 -18.34
C THR A 123 19.58 -69.39 -18.13
N THR A 124 18.57 -68.72 -17.56
CA THR A 124 17.24 -69.33 -17.31
C THR A 124 16.45 -69.54 -18.59
N GLU A 125 16.61 -68.67 -19.59
CA GLU A 125 16.02 -68.83 -20.92
C GLU A 125 16.57 -70.08 -21.62
N LEU A 126 17.89 -70.28 -21.58
CA LEU A 126 18.52 -71.49 -22.10
C LEU A 126 18.02 -72.75 -21.39
N ALA A 127 17.83 -72.68 -20.07
CA ALA A 127 17.29 -73.78 -19.27
C ALA A 127 15.82 -74.09 -19.63
N ARG A 128 14.97 -73.07 -19.76
CA ARG A 128 13.58 -73.18 -20.22
C ARG A 128 13.49 -73.79 -21.60
N ASN A 129 14.27 -73.29 -22.56
CA ASN A 129 14.28 -73.79 -23.94
C ASN A 129 14.72 -75.27 -23.98
N ARG A 130 15.70 -75.66 -23.15
CA ARG A 130 16.09 -77.07 -23.01
C ARG A 130 14.99 -77.93 -22.40
N ALA A 131 14.32 -77.45 -21.35
CA ALA A 131 13.20 -78.16 -20.72
C ALA A 131 12.04 -78.36 -21.71
N GLN A 132 11.72 -77.34 -22.51
CA GLN A 132 10.71 -77.42 -23.57
C GLN A 132 11.06 -78.51 -24.59
N GLN A 133 12.29 -78.51 -25.11
CA GLN A 133 12.73 -79.52 -26.08
C GLN A 133 12.66 -80.95 -25.53
N LEU A 134 12.92 -81.15 -24.23
CA LEU A 134 12.83 -82.46 -23.59
C LEU A 134 11.38 -82.88 -23.34
N PHE A 135 10.51 -81.93 -22.99
CA PHE A 135 9.08 -82.15 -22.85
C PHE A 135 8.43 -82.51 -24.19
N ASP A 136 8.75 -81.79 -25.27
CA ASP A 136 8.25 -82.06 -26.63
C ASP A 136 8.64 -83.47 -27.13
N LYS A 137 9.79 -83.98 -26.65
CA LYS A 137 10.26 -85.34 -26.93
C LYS A 137 9.69 -86.40 -25.98
N ASN A 138 8.79 -86.02 -25.06
CA ASN A 138 8.23 -86.87 -23.99
C ASN A 138 9.30 -87.51 -23.07
N VAL A 139 10.44 -86.84 -22.89
CA VAL A 139 11.56 -87.33 -22.04
C VAL A 139 11.54 -86.70 -20.64
N ALA A 140 10.90 -85.53 -20.48
CA ALA A 140 10.83 -84.80 -19.22
C ALA A 140 9.36 -84.65 -18.72
N PRO A 141 9.10 -84.71 -17.40
CA PRO A 141 7.78 -84.41 -16.82
C PRO A 141 7.36 -82.95 -17.03
N LYS A 142 6.05 -82.69 -17.13
CA LYS A 142 5.50 -81.33 -17.27
C LYS A 142 5.93 -80.38 -16.14
N SER A 143 6.01 -80.88 -14.91
CA SER A 143 6.45 -80.09 -13.75
C SER A 143 7.87 -79.54 -13.87
N GLN A 144 8.74 -80.20 -14.64
CA GLN A 144 10.10 -79.71 -14.90
C GLN A 144 10.11 -78.52 -15.86
N LEU A 145 9.23 -78.54 -16.88
CA LEU A 145 9.03 -77.40 -17.77
C LEU A 145 8.44 -76.21 -17.00
N GLU A 146 7.36 -76.44 -16.24
CA GLU A 146 6.71 -75.39 -15.43
C GLU A 146 7.71 -74.75 -14.43
N GLN A 147 8.57 -75.54 -13.79
CA GLN A 147 9.62 -75.01 -12.92
C GLN A 147 10.65 -74.13 -13.66
N ALA A 148 11.01 -74.51 -14.89
CA ALA A 148 11.95 -73.74 -15.70
C ALA A 148 11.32 -72.44 -16.23
N GLU A 149 10.03 -72.47 -16.59
CA GLU A 149 9.23 -71.29 -16.94
C GLU A 149 9.16 -70.32 -15.77
N LEU A 150 8.77 -70.78 -14.58
CA LEU A 150 8.71 -69.95 -13.37
C LEU A 150 10.08 -69.33 -13.03
N SER A 151 11.16 -70.08 -13.22
CA SER A 151 12.53 -69.58 -12.97
C SER A 151 12.96 -68.50 -13.97
N TYR A 152 12.55 -68.64 -15.24
CA TYR A 152 12.75 -67.63 -16.28
C TYR A 152 11.92 -66.37 -15.99
N ASP A 153 10.65 -66.51 -15.67
CA ASP A 153 9.75 -65.38 -15.36
C ASP A 153 10.25 -64.61 -14.12
N GLN A 154 10.76 -65.32 -13.11
CA GLN A 154 11.41 -64.70 -11.96
C GLN A 154 12.67 -63.93 -12.34
N ALA A 155 13.51 -64.46 -13.23
CA ALA A 155 14.71 -63.77 -13.70
C ALA A 155 14.36 -62.51 -14.51
N VAL A 156 13.33 -62.57 -15.37
CA VAL A 156 12.83 -61.42 -16.11
C VAL A 156 12.34 -60.33 -15.16
N SER A 157 11.57 -60.70 -14.14
CA SER A 157 11.09 -59.77 -13.11
C SER A 157 12.23 -59.09 -12.37
N THR A 158 13.29 -59.84 -12.02
CA THR A 158 14.50 -59.29 -11.39
C THR A 158 15.24 -58.33 -12.32
N ARG A 159 15.34 -58.65 -13.62
CA ARG A 159 15.93 -57.75 -14.63
C ARG A 159 15.14 -56.43 -14.72
N ASP A 160 13.82 -56.50 -14.80
CA ASP A 160 12.96 -55.32 -14.90
C ASP A 160 13.07 -54.42 -13.64
N SER A 161 13.21 -55.03 -12.45
CA SER A 161 13.52 -54.30 -11.22
C SER A 161 14.89 -53.61 -11.29
N ALA A 162 15.92 -54.27 -11.83
CA ALA A 162 17.26 -53.68 -11.98
C ALA A 162 17.29 -52.52 -12.99
N VAL A 163 16.51 -52.61 -14.08
CA VAL A 163 16.31 -51.50 -15.03
C VAL A 163 15.74 -50.27 -14.32
N SER A 164 14.72 -50.49 -13.48
CA SER A 164 14.08 -49.41 -12.71
C SER A 164 15.04 -48.77 -11.71
N ALA A 165 15.84 -49.58 -10.99
CA ALA A 165 16.86 -49.10 -10.07
C ALA A 165 17.96 -48.28 -10.78
N LEU A 166 18.40 -48.70 -11.97
CA LEU A 166 19.34 -47.93 -12.78
C LEU A 166 18.76 -46.60 -13.24
N ALA A 167 17.48 -46.57 -13.64
CA ALA A 167 16.81 -45.32 -14.01
C ALA A 167 16.72 -44.35 -12.83
N GLU A 168 16.41 -44.85 -11.62
CA GLU A 168 16.41 -44.06 -10.40
C GLU A 168 17.79 -43.45 -10.10
N ALA A 169 18.86 -44.27 -10.15
CA ALA A 169 20.22 -43.80 -9.91
C ALA A 169 20.64 -42.72 -10.93
N LYS A 170 20.26 -42.89 -12.22
CA LYS A 170 20.52 -41.88 -13.26
C LYS A 170 19.78 -40.56 -12.99
N ASN A 171 18.54 -40.64 -12.52
CA ASN A 171 17.78 -39.45 -12.13
C ASN A 171 18.44 -38.73 -10.95
N GLN A 172 18.95 -39.46 -9.96
CA GLN A 172 19.66 -38.86 -8.83
C GLN A 172 20.92 -38.11 -9.27
N VAL A 173 21.68 -38.63 -10.26
CA VAL A 173 22.79 -37.89 -10.87
C VAL A 173 22.29 -36.65 -11.61
N ALA A 174 21.20 -36.71 -12.36
CA ALA A 174 20.64 -35.51 -13.01
C ALA A 174 20.26 -34.43 -11.99
N TYR A 175 19.79 -34.83 -10.80
CA TYR A 175 19.44 -33.92 -9.71
C TYR A 175 20.64 -33.29 -9.00
N THR A 176 21.88 -33.68 -9.33
CA THR A 176 23.08 -32.99 -8.83
C THR A 176 23.33 -31.67 -9.55
N ASP A 177 22.70 -31.46 -10.70
CA ASP A 177 22.72 -30.20 -11.42
C ASP A 177 21.40 -29.46 -11.13
N LEU A 178 21.51 -28.30 -10.48
CA LEU A 178 20.38 -27.40 -10.24
C LEU A 178 20.12 -26.63 -11.53
N THR A 179 18.98 -26.86 -12.15
CA THR A 179 18.59 -26.21 -13.41
C THR A 179 17.40 -25.28 -13.19
N SER A 180 17.25 -24.28 -14.08
CA SER A 180 16.04 -23.48 -14.14
C SER A 180 14.98 -24.16 -15.03
N ASP A 181 13.73 -24.17 -14.59
CA ASP A 181 12.59 -24.67 -15.40
C ASP A 181 11.93 -23.57 -16.25
N MET A 182 12.15 -22.29 -15.90
CA MET A 182 11.53 -21.13 -16.55
C MET A 182 12.55 -20.05 -16.87
N ASN A 183 12.16 -19.11 -17.74
CA ASN A 183 12.94 -17.90 -17.98
C ASN A 183 12.79 -16.95 -16.79
N GLY A 184 13.87 -16.29 -16.41
CA GLY A 184 13.83 -15.32 -15.31
C GLY A 184 15.17 -14.68 -15.01
N ILE A 185 15.20 -13.92 -13.92
CA ILE A 185 16.39 -13.23 -13.43
C ILE A 185 16.72 -13.76 -12.03
N VAL A 186 17.99 -14.07 -11.78
CA VAL A 186 18.46 -14.46 -10.45
C VAL A 186 18.37 -13.25 -9.52
N THR A 187 17.54 -13.36 -8.47
CA THR A 187 17.33 -12.28 -7.49
C THR A 187 18.12 -12.48 -6.22
N THR A 188 18.29 -13.73 -5.79
CA THR A 188 18.95 -14.06 -4.51
C THR A 188 19.75 -15.34 -4.63
N ILE A 189 20.92 -15.36 -3.98
CA ILE A 189 21.71 -16.57 -3.73
C ILE A 189 21.64 -16.84 -2.23
N ASN A 190 21.11 -18.00 -1.85
CA ASN A 190 20.85 -18.40 -0.46
C ASN A 190 21.91 -19.37 0.10
N ALA A 191 22.74 -19.99 -0.76
CA ALA A 191 23.81 -20.88 -0.35
C ALA A 191 25.02 -20.76 -1.31
N ASP A 192 26.21 -20.88 -0.74
CA ASP A 192 27.47 -20.67 -1.46
C ASP A 192 28.25 -21.97 -1.73
N VAL A 193 29.22 -21.89 -2.63
CA VAL A 193 30.15 -22.98 -2.95
C VAL A 193 30.88 -23.42 -1.68
N GLY A 194 30.94 -24.73 -1.45
CA GLY A 194 31.52 -25.35 -0.26
C GLY A 194 30.50 -25.66 0.84
N GLN A 195 29.30 -25.08 0.79
CA GLN A 195 28.23 -25.39 1.74
C GLN A 195 27.58 -26.75 1.43
N VAL A 196 27.21 -27.48 2.48
CA VAL A 196 26.41 -28.71 2.37
C VAL A 196 24.95 -28.34 2.52
N VAL A 197 24.13 -28.76 1.55
CA VAL A 197 22.69 -28.46 1.50
C VAL A 197 21.88 -29.75 1.53
N GLY A 198 20.72 -29.69 2.18
CA GLY A 198 19.72 -30.76 2.18
C GLY A 198 18.85 -30.72 0.93
N SER A 199 18.16 -31.84 0.66
CA SER A 199 17.13 -31.87 -0.37
C SER A 199 16.02 -30.87 -0.07
N GLY A 200 15.61 -30.10 -1.08
CA GLY A 200 14.56 -29.09 -0.98
C GLY A 200 14.97 -27.77 -0.31
N THR A 201 16.22 -27.65 0.18
CA THR A 201 16.72 -26.36 0.71
C THR A 201 16.86 -25.34 -0.43
N PRO A 202 16.27 -24.14 -0.33
CA PRO A 202 16.45 -23.09 -1.35
C PRO A 202 17.91 -22.68 -1.47
N VAL A 203 18.47 -22.71 -2.69
CA VAL A 203 19.85 -22.32 -3.00
C VAL A 203 19.87 -21.06 -3.85
N ILE A 204 19.00 -20.96 -4.86
CA ILE A 204 18.90 -19.78 -5.74
C ILE A 204 17.43 -19.39 -5.86
N THR A 205 17.15 -18.09 -5.81
CA THR A 205 15.83 -17.53 -6.11
C THR A 205 15.84 -16.88 -7.48
N VAL A 206 14.91 -17.27 -8.34
CA VAL A 206 14.74 -16.71 -9.68
C VAL A 206 13.38 -16.04 -9.75
N ALA A 207 13.38 -14.75 -10.06
CA ALA A 207 12.16 -14.04 -10.42
C ALA A 207 11.79 -14.40 -11.86
N VAL A 208 10.61 -14.96 -12.06
CA VAL A 208 10.14 -15.39 -13.37
C VAL A 208 9.88 -14.17 -14.24
N ASP A 209 10.37 -14.22 -15.49
CA ASP A 209 10.12 -13.16 -16.46
C ASP A 209 8.62 -13.04 -16.77
N GLY A 210 8.13 -11.80 -16.88
CA GLY A 210 6.75 -11.53 -17.29
C GLY A 210 6.11 -10.42 -16.48
N GLU A 211 4.96 -10.74 -15.87
CA GLU A 211 4.16 -9.76 -15.14
C GLU A 211 4.83 -9.32 -13.84
N LYS A 212 4.81 -8.01 -13.60
CA LYS A 212 5.34 -7.37 -12.40
C LYS A 212 4.17 -6.89 -11.56
N GLU A 213 4.35 -6.93 -10.25
CA GLU A 213 3.35 -6.49 -9.29
C GLU A 213 3.96 -5.54 -8.29
N VAL A 214 3.18 -4.59 -7.77
CA VAL A 214 3.56 -3.82 -6.58
C VAL A 214 2.87 -4.44 -5.39
N GLN A 215 3.64 -4.80 -4.38
CA GLN A 215 3.09 -5.21 -3.09
C GLN A 215 3.13 -4.01 -2.13
N ILE A 216 1.94 -3.58 -1.71
CA ILE A 216 1.74 -2.54 -0.70
C ILE A 216 1.19 -3.13 0.59
N ALA A 217 1.42 -2.43 1.69
CA ALA A 217 0.87 -2.73 3.01
C ALA A 217 -0.25 -1.74 3.33
N VAL A 218 -1.49 -2.21 3.42
CA VAL A 218 -2.68 -1.36 3.64
C VAL A 218 -3.24 -1.61 5.05
N PRO A 219 -3.43 -0.58 5.88
CA PRO A 219 -4.06 -0.71 7.20
C PRO A 219 -5.48 -1.27 7.14
N GLU A 220 -5.91 -1.93 8.22
CA GLU A 220 -7.26 -2.51 8.33
C GLU A 220 -8.38 -1.49 8.09
N MET A 221 -8.22 -0.24 8.51
CA MET A 221 -9.22 0.82 8.32
C MET A 221 -9.50 1.14 6.84
N ASP A 222 -8.54 0.88 5.95
CA ASP A 222 -8.62 1.24 4.54
C ASP A 222 -8.77 0.03 3.61
N ILE A 223 -8.59 -1.20 4.14
CA ILE A 223 -8.57 -2.42 3.32
C ILE A 223 -9.87 -2.66 2.55
N ALA A 224 -11.01 -2.26 3.11
CA ALA A 224 -12.32 -2.38 2.46
C ALA A 224 -12.42 -1.59 1.14
N GLN A 225 -11.56 -0.58 0.97
CA GLN A 225 -11.47 0.22 -0.25
C GLN A 225 -10.70 -0.51 -1.36
N PHE A 226 -9.88 -1.51 -1.04
CA PHE A 226 -9.14 -2.30 -2.02
C PHE A 226 -9.89 -3.60 -2.29
N LYS A 227 -10.49 -3.68 -3.48
CA LYS A 227 -11.16 -4.89 -3.98
C LYS A 227 -10.44 -5.39 -5.22
N VAL A 228 -10.41 -6.71 -5.39
CA VAL A 228 -9.89 -7.31 -6.62
C VAL A 228 -10.60 -6.71 -7.83
N GLY A 229 -9.81 -6.31 -8.83
CA GLY A 229 -10.28 -5.62 -10.02
C GLY A 229 -10.33 -4.10 -9.92
N LYS A 230 -10.10 -3.48 -8.76
CA LYS A 230 -10.08 -2.02 -8.62
C LYS A 230 -8.89 -1.41 -9.39
N ASP A 231 -9.17 -0.33 -10.12
CA ASP A 231 -8.15 0.43 -10.84
C ASP A 231 -7.43 1.39 -9.87
N VAL A 232 -6.10 1.46 -10.02
CA VAL A 232 -5.21 2.28 -9.20
C VAL A 232 -4.10 2.85 -10.08
N LYS A 233 -3.42 3.91 -9.62
CA LYS A 233 -2.25 4.46 -10.32
C LYS A 233 -0.98 4.12 -9.57
N ALA A 234 0.05 3.67 -10.27
CA ALA A 234 1.36 3.40 -9.71
C ALA A 234 2.34 4.50 -10.18
N ARG A 235 2.86 5.27 -9.21
CA ARG A 235 3.92 6.26 -9.44
C ARG A 235 5.25 5.72 -8.92
N PHE A 236 6.34 5.94 -9.64
CA PHE A 236 7.65 5.41 -9.26
C PHE A 236 8.56 6.53 -8.74
N TRP A 237 9.28 6.25 -7.66
CA TRP A 237 10.16 7.24 -7.03
C TRP A 237 11.39 7.59 -7.87
N SER A 238 11.72 6.73 -8.83
CA SER A 238 12.82 6.94 -9.76
C SER A 238 12.51 7.99 -10.83
N ASP A 239 11.23 8.19 -11.16
CA ASP A 239 10.78 9.05 -12.24
C ASP A 239 9.32 9.47 -11.99
N ASP A 240 9.12 10.72 -11.58
CA ASP A 240 7.79 11.28 -11.30
C ASP A 240 6.89 11.32 -12.54
N ALA A 241 7.45 11.29 -13.76
CA ALA A 241 6.69 11.23 -14.99
C ALA A 241 6.21 9.81 -15.32
N LEU A 242 6.79 8.78 -14.67
CA LEU A 242 6.39 7.39 -14.85
C LEU A 242 5.18 7.09 -13.97
N VAL A 243 4.00 7.18 -14.57
CA VAL A 243 2.73 6.76 -13.97
C VAL A 243 2.13 5.64 -14.81
N LEU A 244 1.86 4.50 -14.18
CA LEU A 244 1.25 3.34 -14.82
C LEU A 244 -0.13 3.06 -14.21
N ASP A 245 -1.10 2.72 -15.05
CA ASP A 245 -2.40 2.24 -14.60
C ASP A 245 -2.26 0.78 -14.13
N GLY A 246 -2.46 0.56 -12.84
CA GLY A 246 -2.41 -0.75 -12.21
C GLY A 246 -3.81 -1.25 -11.85
N LYS A 247 -3.93 -2.56 -11.62
CA LYS A 247 -5.18 -3.18 -11.15
C LYS A 247 -4.91 -4.03 -9.91
N VAL A 248 -5.76 -3.89 -8.89
CA VAL A 248 -5.66 -4.73 -7.69
C VAL A 248 -5.95 -6.17 -8.10
N ARG A 249 -4.96 -7.06 -7.96
CA ARG A 249 -5.11 -8.48 -8.27
C ARG A 249 -5.48 -9.29 -7.04
N GLU A 250 -4.82 -9.02 -5.93
CA GLU A 250 -4.92 -9.83 -4.72
C GLU A 250 -4.94 -8.94 -3.49
N VAL A 251 -5.79 -9.32 -2.54
CA VAL A 251 -5.87 -8.72 -1.22
C VAL A 251 -5.74 -9.87 -0.22
N SER A 252 -4.75 -9.80 0.65
CA SER A 252 -4.51 -10.83 1.66
C SER A 252 -5.75 -11.00 2.55
N GLY A 253 -6.11 -12.24 2.85
CA GLY A 253 -7.21 -12.56 3.77
C GLY A 253 -6.86 -12.36 5.25
N SER A 254 -5.58 -12.18 5.57
CA SER A 254 -5.08 -11.97 6.93
C SER A 254 -4.12 -10.79 7.00
N ALA A 255 -4.16 -10.07 8.11
CA ALA A 255 -3.19 -9.03 8.43
C ALA A 255 -1.87 -9.65 8.89
N ASP A 256 -0.77 -8.99 8.59
CA ASP A 256 0.51 -9.23 9.25
C ASP A 256 0.41 -8.78 10.72
N ALA A 257 0.77 -9.68 11.64
CA ALA A 257 0.54 -9.47 13.08
C ALA A 257 1.41 -8.34 13.66
N GLN A 258 2.58 -8.08 13.08
CA GLN A 258 3.53 -7.08 13.56
C GLN A 258 3.13 -5.68 13.09
N SER A 259 2.84 -5.52 11.80
CA SER A 259 2.48 -4.23 11.19
C SER A 259 0.99 -3.90 11.27
N ARG A 260 0.12 -4.89 11.55
CA ARG A 260 -1.34 -4.76 11.49
C ARG A 260 -1.85 -4.24 10.14
N THR A 261 -1.15 -4.64 9.07
CA THR A 261 -1.50 -4.29 7.69
C THR A 261 -1.79 -5.53 6.86
N PHE A 262 -2.58 -5.37 5.81
CA PHE A 262 -2.88 -6.39 4.83
C PHE A 262 -2.02 -6.16 3.58
N ALA A 263 -1.44 -7.24 3.07
CA ALA A 263 -0.74 -7.17 1.79
C ALA A 263 -1.75 -7.06 0.65
N VAL A 264 -1.59 -6.04 -0.19
CA VAL A 264 -2.33 -5.90 -1.45
C VAL A 264 -1.33 -5.96 -2.59
N ARG A 265 -1.62 -6.79 -3.60
CA ARG A 265 -0.81 -6.91 -4.81
C ARG A 265 -1.53 -6.28 -5.98
N VAL A 266 -0.86 -5.33 -6.62
CA VAL A 266 -1.34 -4.58 -7.79
C VAL A 266 -0.57 -5.05 -9.01
N SER A 267 -1.26 -5.57 -10.01
CA SER A 267 -0.63 -5.94 -11.28
C SER A 267 -0.32 -4.69 -12.10
N LEU A 268 0.86 -4.67 -12.70
CA LEU A 268 1.32 -3.59 -13.56
C LEU A 268 1.36 -4.04 -15.03
N PRO A 269 1.12 -3.12 -15.98
CA PRO A 269 1.43 -3.38 -17.38
C PRO A 269 2.94 -3.61 -17.55
N ASN A 270 3.31 -4.41 -18.55
CA ASN A 270 4.71 -4.70 -18.81
C ASN A 270 5.42 -3.46 -19.37
N ASP A 271 6.19 -2.78 -18.51
CA ASP A 271 7.05 -1.67 -18.88
C ASP A 271 8.52 -2.03 -18.58
N PRO A 272 9.45 -1.90 -19.55
CA PRO A 272 10.87 -2.21 -19.36
C PRO A 272 11.58 -1.25 -18.40
N ARG A 273 11.04 -0.04 -18.16
CA ARG A 273 11.59 0.94 -17.21
C ARG A 273 11.38 0.53 -15.76
N VAL A 274 10.41 -0.34 -15.50
CA VAL A 274 10.11 -0.85 -14.16
C VAL A 274 10.98 -2.06 -13.87
N LEU A 275 11.89 -1.94 -12.91
CA LEU A 275 12.76 -3.03 -12.44
C LEU A 275 12.22 -3.62 -11.13
N LEU A 276 12.58 -4.88 -10.88
CA LEU A 276 12.29 -5.55 -9.62
C LEU A 276 13.02 -4.83 -8.47
N GLY A 277 12.35 -4.72 -7.32
CA GLY A 277 12.88 -4.03 -6.13
C GLY A 277 12.70 -2.52 -6.13
N MET A 278 12.23 -1.90 -7.22
CA MET A 278 11.91 -0.47 -7.22
C MET A 278 10.78 -0.12 -6.24
N THR A 279 10.84 1.06 -5.65
CA THR A 279 9.76 1.62 -4.83
C THR A 279 8.71 2.28 -5.71
N ALA A 280 7.45 1.95 -5.47
CA ALA A 280 6.31 2.56 -6.13
C ALA A 280 5.28 3.01 -5.09
N THR A 281 4.62 4.12 -5.35
CA THR A 281 3.46 4.59 -4.59
C THR A 281 2.21 4.25 -5.38
N ILE A 282 1.32 3.46 -4.76
CA ILE A 282 0.00 3.15 -5.29
C ILE A 282 -0.98 4.20 -4.78
N GLU A 283 -1.60 4.90 -5.73
CA GLU A 283 -2.63 5.89 -5.52
C GLU A 283 -3.99 5.27 -5.84
N ALA A 284 -4.87 5.23 -4.85
CA ALA A 284 -6.25 4.77 -4.98
C ALA A 284 -7.20 5.87 -4.54
N GLN A 285 -8.34 5.99 -5.22
CA GLN A 285 -9.44 6.83 -4.76
C GLN A 285 -10.36 6.00 -3.88
N ALA A 286 -10.80 6.56 -2.76
CA ALA A 286 -11.80 5.96 -1.88
C ALA A 286 -12.97 6.92 -1.69
N ASP A 287 -14.17 6.36 -1.61
CA ASP A 287 -15.36 7.14 -1.31
C ASP A 287 -15.24 7.69 0.11
N ASN A 288 -15.46 8.99 0.25
CA ASN A 288 -15.51 9.64 1.54
C ASN A 288 -16.89 9.39 2.15
N THR A 289 -16.97 8.47 3.11
CA THR A 289 -18.22 8.11 3.78
C THR A 289 -18.79 9.25 4.62
N GLN A 290 -18.00 10.28 4.92
CA GLN A 290 -18.47 11.54 5.50
C GLN A 290 -17.85 12.72 4.75
N PRO A 291 -18.58 13.37 3.82
CA PRO A 291 -18.07 14.53 3.11
C PRO A 291 -17.91 15.69 4.10
N TYR A 292 -16.67 15.98 4.48
CA TYR A 292 -16.34 17.14 5.30
C TYR A 292 -16.12 18.36 4.42
N VAL A 293 -16.60 19.52 4.89
CA VAL A 293 -16.31 20.80 4.24
C VAL A 293 -15.04 21.38 4.88
N SER A 294 -14.05 21.75 4.06
CA SER A 294 -12.84 22.43 4.55
C SER A 294 -13.05 23.95 4.58
N ILE A 295 -12.76 24.58 5.72
CA ILE A 295 -12.71 26.04 5.87
C ILE A 295 -11.34 26.47 6.45
N PRO A 296 -10.82 27.67 6.13
CA PRO A 296 -9.62 28.17 6.78
C PRO A 296 -9.79 28.24 8.30
N LEU A 297 -8.74 27.98 9.07
CA LEU A 297 -8.78 28.11 10.54
C LEU A 297 -9.21 29.51 10.99
N SER A 298 -8.85 30.54 10.22
CA SER A 298 -9.24 31.93 10.47
C SER A 298 -10.74 32.23 10.31
N ALA A 299 -11.50 31.29 9.72
CA ALA A 299 -12.96 31.37 9.60
C ALA A 299 -13.70 30.80 10.83
N LEU A 300 -13.01 30.01 11.67
CA LEU A 300 -13.58 29.46 12.89
C LEU A 300 -13.62 30.53 13.99
N ALA A 301 -14.76 30.64 14.67
CA ALA A 301 -14.91 31.48 15.85
C ALA A 301 -15.56 30.69 16.99
N GLU A 302 -15.45 31.23 18.19
CA GLU A 302 -16.10 30.67 19.37
C GLU A 302 -17.04 31.72 19.97
N LYS A 303 -18.26 31.29 20.29
CA LYS A 303 -19.26 32.12 20.96
C LYS A 303 -19.94 31.27 22.03
N ASP A 304 -19.91 31.74 23.27
CA ASP A 304 -20.51 31.06 24.43
C ASP A 304 -20.05 29.60 24.60
N GLY A 305 -18.78 29.31 24.30
CA GLY A 305 -18.21 27.96 24.38
C GLY A 305 -18.58 27.03 23.21
N GLN A 306 -19.26 27.54 22.18
CA GLN A 306 -19.63 26.79 20.97
C GLN A 306 -18.85 27.28 19.76
N GLN A 307 -18.41 26.33 18.94
CA GLN A 307 -17.77 26.61 17.66
C GLN A 307 -18.80 27.10 16.63
N ILE A 308 -18.53 28.28 16.07
CA ILE A 308 -19.39 28.95 15.11
C ILE A 308 -18.58 29.42 13.89
N VAL A 309 -19.31 29.70 12.82
CA VAL A 309 -18.81 30.44 11.65
C VAL A 309 -19.75 31.59 11.34
N TRP A 310 -19.22 32.66 10.75
CA TRP A 310 -20.00 33.80 10.30
C TRP A 310 -20.37 33.65 8.83
N LEU A 311 -21.66 33.55 8.55
CA LEU A 311 -22.19 33.46 7.20
C LEU A 311 -22.65 34.81 6.70
N VAL A 312 -22.31 35.12 5.46
CA VAL A 312 -22.68 36.35 4.78
C VAL A 312 -23.97 36.14 4.01
N ASP A 313 -24.99 36.91 4.32
CA ASP A 313 -26.16 37.07 3.47
C ASP A 313 -25.84 38.10 2.37
N ARG A 314 -25.61 37.62 1.13
CA ARG A 314 -25.31 38.50 -0.02
C ARG A 314 -26.45 39.46 -0.36
N SER A 315 -27.71 39.10 -0.03
CA SER A 315 -28.88 39.91 -0.36
C SER A 315 -29.09 41.05 0.64
N ALA A 316 -28.87 40.78 1.93
CA ALA A 316 -28.98 41.76 3.01
C ALA A 316 -27.68 42.51 3.31
N GLY A 317 -26.53 41.99 2.85
CA GLY A 317 -25.20 42.53 3.16
C GLY A 317 -24.83 42.39 4.64
N THR A 318 -25.39 41.40 5.33
CA THR A 318 -25.22 41.18 6.78
C THR A 318 -24.54 39.86 7.08
N VAL A 319 -23.97 39.73 8.28
CA VAL A 319 -23.44 38.45 8.79
C VAL A 319 -24.31 37.85 9.88
N HIS A 320 -24.38 36.53 9.89
CA HIS A 320 -25.10 35.75 10.89
C HIS A 320 -24.23 34.63 11.44
N SER A 321 -24.31 34.38 12.74
CA SER A 321 -23.58 33.27 13.35
C SER A 321 -24.32 31.96 13.07
N ARG A 322 -23.56 30.92 12.70
CA ARG A 322 -24.08 29.56 12.58
C ARG A 322 -23.20 28.60 13.37
N GLY A 323 -23.84 27.82 14.25
CA GLY A 323 -23.17 26.72 14.94
C GLY A 323 -22.75 25.63 13.97
N ILE A 324 -21.55 25.12 14.14
CA ILE A 324 -21.00 24.04 13.33
C ILE A 324 -20.48 22.91 14.20
N LYS A 325 -20.35 21.72 13.61
CA LYS A 325 -19.65 20.60 14.22
C LYS A 325 -18.33 20.38 13.51
N VAL A 326 -17.22 20.64 14.19
CA VAL A 326 -15.88 20.36 13.66
C VAL A 326 -15.61 18.85 13.73
N ALA A 327 -15.04 18.31 12.66
CA ALA A 327 -14.58 16.93 12.55
C ALA A 327 -13.14 16.80 13.06
N ASP A 328 -12.21 17.49 12.41
CA ASP A 328 -10.79 17.54 12.74
C ASP A 328 -10.15 18.86 12.28
N PHE A 329 -8.89 19.05 12.69
CA PHE A 329 -8.01 20.12 12.22
C PHE A 329 -6.97 19.49 11.29
N ALA A 330 -6.76 20.08 10.12
CA ALA A 330 -5.83 19.60 9.08
C ALA A 330 -4.85 20.72 8.69
N ASP A 331 -3.78 20.38 7.97
CA ASP A 331 -2.74 21.34 7.58
C ASP A 331 -3.28 22.47 6.68
N ASP A 332 -4.37 22.21 5.94
CA ASP A 332 -5.03 23.14 5.04
C ASP A 332 -6.22 23.89 5.68
N GLY A 333 -6.61 23.57 6.92
CA GLY A 333 -7.72 24.24 7.60
C GLY A 333 -8.46 23.40 8.66
N VAL A 334 -9.77 23.62 8.75
CA VAL A 334 -10.69 22.95 9.68
C VAL A 334 -11.72 22.19 8.87
N ARG A 335 -11.89 20.90 9.15
CA ARG A 335 -12.92 20.08 8.51
C ARG A 335 -14.20 20.14 9.32
N VAL A 336 -15.30 20.47 8.66
CA VAL A 336 -16.63 20.61 9.26
C VAL A 336 -17.49 19.40 8.90
N ALA A 337 -17.99 18.70 9.91
CA ALA A 337 -18.89 17.55 9.80
C ALA A 337 -20.35 17.95 9.55
N ASP A 338 -20.80 19.06 10.13
CA ASP A 338 -22.19 19.51 9.99
C ASP A 338 -22.33 21.02 10.20
N GLY A 339 -23.37 21.61 9.63
CA GLY A 339 -23.74 23.02 9.75
C GLY A 339 -23.45 23.89 8.51
N LEU A 340 -22.73 23.38 7.52
CA LEU A 340 -22.40 24.11 6.28
C LEU A 340 -22.98 23.41 5.04
N LYS A 341 -23.42 24.21 4.07
CA LYS A 341 -23.95 23.74 2.78
C LYS A 341 -23.14 24.33 1.63
N THR A 342 -23.11 23.61 0.50
CA THR A 342 -22.51 24.13 -0.74
C THR A 342 -23.15 25.45 -1.15
N GLY A 343 -22.33 26.44 -1.48
CA GLY A 343 -22.76 27.80 -1.82
C GLY A 343 -22.91 28.74 -0.62
N ASP A 344 -22.78 28.26 0.62
CA ASP A 344 -22.67 29.13 1.79
C ASP A 344 -21.42 30.03 1.67
N VAL A 345 -21.52 31.29 2.10
CA VAL A 345 -20.41 32.25 2.05
C VAL A 345 -19.94 32.53 3.46
N VAL A 346 -18.77 32.03 3.82
CA VAL A 346 -18.20 32.12 5.18
C VAL A 346 -17.18 33.26 5.23
N VAL A 347 -17.21 34.05 6.31
CA VAL A 347 -16.17 35.05 6.59
C VAL A 347 -14.87 34.34 6.95
N ALA A 348 -13.81 34.58 6.18
CA ALA A 348 -12.52 33.93 6.31
C ALA A 348 -11.50 34.70 7.14
N ALA A 349 -11.75 35.97 7.47
CA ALA A 349 -10.86 36.76 8.33
C ALA A 349 -11.62 37.83 9.11
N GLY A 350 -11.15 38.13 10.32
CA GLY A 350 -11.73 39.16 11.20
C GLY A 350 -12.97 38.70 11.98
N THR A 351 -13.15 37.39 12.15
CA THR A 351 -14.31 36.76 12.81
C THR A 351 -14.51 37.22 14.26
N GLN A 352 -13.42 37.62 14.95
CA GLN A 352 -13.46 38.14 16.32
C GLN A 352 -14.15 39.51 16.47
N PHE A 353 -14.33 40.24 15.37
CA PHE A 353 -14.98 41.56 15.37
C PHE A 353 -16.41 41.50 14.88
N MET A 354 -16.92 40.32 14.51
CA MET A 354 -18.25 40.15 13.94
C MET A 354 -19.30 40.06 15.05
N THR A 355 -20.47 40.61 14.79
CA THR A 355 -21.66 40.52 15.65
C THR A 355 -22.88 40.22 14.79
N GLU A 356 -23.94 39.72 15.41
CA GLU A 356 -25.17 39.38 14.69
C GLU A 356 -25.73 40.59 13.92
N ASN A 357 -26.14 40.37 12.66
CA ASN A 357 -26.69 41.38 11.76
C ASN A 357 -25.73 42.54 11.41
N MET A 358 -24.43 42.41 11.68
CA MET A 358 -23.46 43.43 11.30
C MET A 358 -23.40 43.57 9.77
N LYS A 359 -23.49 44.80 9.26
CA LYS A 359 -23.32 45.08 7.83
C LYS A 359 -21.87 44.94 7.40
N VAL A 360 -21.64 44.19 6.34
CA VAL A 360 -20.31 43.93 5.79
C VAL A 360 -20.29 44.22 4.30
N LYS A 361 -19.12 44.64 3.79
CA LYS A 361 -18.90 44.79 2.36
C LYS A 361 -18.22 43.54 1.83
N VAL A 362 -18.92 42.80 0.98
CA VAL A 362 -18.37 41.62 0.31
C VAL A 362 -17.56 42.07 -0.91
N PRO A 363 -16.29 41.65 -1.05
CA PRO A 363 -15.52 41.90 -2.27
C PRO A 363 -16.18 41.19 -3.45
N ASN A 364 -16.32 41.87 -4.60
CA ASN A 364 -16.76 41.19 -5.83
C ASN A 364 -15.72 40.11 -6.22
N ALA A 365 -16.20 38.92 -6.58
CA ALA A 365 -15.42 37.69 -6.79
C ALA A 365 -14.27 37.76 -7.82
N GLN A 366 -14.13 38.87 -8.55
CA GLN A 366 -13.05 39.09 -9.51
C GLN A 366 -11.71 39.54 -8.90
N GLN A 367 -11.66 39.92 -7.62
CA GLN A 367 -10.41 40.38 -6.99
C GLN A 367 -9.72 39.34 -6.09
N ALA A 368 -10.43 38.30 -5.65
CA ALA A 368 -9.86 37.25 -4.79
C ALA A 368 -8.99 36.22 -5.55
N SER A 369 -9.16 36.10 -6.88
CA SER A 369 -8.36 35.20 -7.74
C SER A 369 -7.06 35.84 -8.25
N ALA A 370 -6.92 37.17 -8.16
CA ALA A 370 -5.71 37.86 -8.62
C ALA A 370 -4.56 37.83 -7.59
N GLU A 371 -4.86 37.84 -6.29
CA GLU A 371 -3.82 37.83 -5.25
C GLU A 371 -3.27 36.43 -4.95
N THR A 372 -4.06 35.37 -5.13
CA THR A 372 -3.57 33.98 -4.97
C THR A 372 -2.54 33.60 -6.04
N ASN A 373 -2.65 34.16 -7.25
CA ASN A 373 -1.65 33.97 -8.30
C ASN A 373 -0.40 34.86 -8.14
N GLY A 374 -0.52 36.02 -7.48
CA GLY A 374 0.62 36.91 -7.21
C GLY A 374 1.56 36.37 -6.11
N SER A 375 1.01 35.71 -5.09
CA SER A 375 1.82 35.09 -4.04
C SER A 375 2.53 33.81 -4.48
N ALA A 376 1.96 33.07 -5.44
CA ALA A 376 2.61 31.90 -6.02
C ALA A 376 3.80 32.26 -6.93
N ALA A 377 3.73 33.41 -7.62
CA ALA A 377 4.84 33.91 -8.45
C ALA A 377 6.01 34.45 -7.63
N ALA A 378 5.77 35.06 -6.46
CA ALA A 378 6.83 35.60 -5.60
C ALA A 378 7.61 34.52 -4.82
N ALA A 379 7.01 33.36 -4.55
CA ALA A 379 7.70 32.24 -3.89
C ALA A 379 8.65 31.47 -4.83
N ALA A 380 8.45 31.56 -6.16
CA ALA A 380 9.30 30.92 -7.15
C ALA A 380 10.63 31.67 -7.41
N ASP A 381 10.77 32.91 -6.96
CA ASP A 381 11.94 33.78 -7.25
C ASP A 381 12.89 33.94 -6.04
N ILE A 382 12.63 33.24 -4.92
CA ILE A 382 13.49 33.25 -3.72
C ILE A 382 14.28 31.94 -3.57
N VAL A 383 14.04 30.95 -4.43
CA VAL A 383 14.87 29.74 -4.53
C VAL A 383 15.45 29.64 -5.93
N ARG A 384 16.46 30.48 -6.19
CA ARG A 384 17.41 30.29 -7.29
C ARG A 384 18.81 30.63 -6.85
#